data_AF-A0A6V7K0D4-F1
#
_entry.id   AF-A0A6V7K0D4-F1
#
_cell.length_a   1.000
_cell.length_b   1.000
_cell.length_c   1.000
_cell.angle_alpha   90.00
_cell.angle_beta   90.00
_cell.angle_gamma   90.00
#
_symmetry.space_group_name_H-M   'P 1'
#
loop_
_entity.id
_entity.type
_entity.pdbx_description
1 polymer ?
#
loop_
_entity_poly.entity_id
_entity_poly.type
_entity_poly.pdbx_seq_one_letter_code
_entity_poly.pdbx_strand_id
1 'polypeptide(L)' 'APVEVEPWTEPLLAINEPNSCPQLKFQTTDYIGNEDCLYLNVYTPK' A
#
# COMPACT_ATOMS: atom_id res chain seq x y z
N ALA A 1 2.42 -12.64 -12.05
CA ALA A 1 1.80 -11.37 -12.46
C ALA A 1 0.87 -10.93 -11.33
N PRO A 2 0.57 -9.62 -11.16
CA PRO A 2 -0.46 -9.20 -10.23
C PRO A 2 -1.82 -9.80 -10.63
N VAL A 3 -2.68 -9.99 -9.63
CA VAL A 3 -4.07 -10.44 -9.78
C VAL A 3 -4.97 -9.26 -9.46
N GLU A 4 -6.13 -9.17 -10.11
CA GLU A 4 -7.13 -8.14 -9.80
C GLU A 4 -7.63 -8.29 -8.35
N VAL A 5 -7.93 -7.16 -7.71
CA VAL A 5 -8.50 -7.17 -6.36
C VAL A 5 -9.98 -7.56 -6.41
N GLU A 6 -10.41 -8.37 -5.46
CA GLU A 6 -11.83 -8.69 -5.29
C GLU A 6 -12.63 -7.42 -4.93
N PRO A 7 -13.87 -7.27 -5.40
CA PRO A 7 -14.72 -6.14 -5.03
C PRO A 7 -14.98 -6.09 -3.51
N TRP A 8 -14.85 -4.91 -2.93
CA TRP A 8 -15.22 -4.64 -1.53
C TRP A 8 -16.74 -4.54 -1.38
N THR A 9 -17.27 -5.07 -0.28
CA THR A 9 -18.69 -4.94 0.06
C THR A 9 -19.03 -3.63 0.76
N GLU A 10 -18.06 -3.06 1.48
CA GLU A 10 -18.20 -1.81 2.23
C GLU A 10 -17.14 -0.79 1.80
N PRO A 11 -17.39 0.52 1.97
CA PRO A 11 -16.41 1.55 1.61
C PRO A 11 -15.08 1.36 2.34
N LEU A 12 -13.98 1.29 1.57
CA LEU A 12 -12.63 1.29 2.12
C LEU A 12 -12.24 2.73 2.52
N LEU A 13 -11.94 2.94 3.80
CA LEU A 13 -11.50 4.23 4.31
C LEU A 13 -10.02 4.50 3.96
N ALA A 14 -9.79 5.14 2.81
CA ALA A 14 -8.46 5.51 2.30
C ALA A 14 -7.91 6.81 2.94
N ILE A 15 -7.79 6.82 4.27
CA ILE A 15 -7.35 8.01 5.04
C ILE A 15 -5.91 7.90 5.59
N ASN A 16 -5.30 6.71 5.49
CA ASN A 16 -3.95 6.43 5.97
C ASN A 16 -3.09 5.92 4.81
N GLU A 17 -1.77 6.10 4.92
CA GLU A 17 -0.82 5.55 3.97
C GLU A 17 -0.76 4.01 4.09
N PRO A 18 -0.78 3.27 2.98
CA PRO A 18 -0.66 1.80 2.98
C PRO A 18 0.77 1.34 3.28
N ASN A 19 0.94 0.03 3.50
CA ASN A 19 2.26 -0.55 3.68
C ASN A 19 3.12 -0.42 2.42
N SER A 20 4.42 -0.16 2.60
CA SER A 20 5.40 -0.37 1.53
C SER A 20 5.64 -1.85 1.30
N CYS A 21 6.00 -2.24 0.07
CA CYS A 21 6.40 -3.62 -0.22
C CYS A 21 7.67 -4.01 0.54
N PRO A 22 7.91 -5.32 0.77
CA PRO A 22 9.06 -5.80 1.52
C PRO A 22 10.36 -5.32 0.87
N GLN A 23 11.18 -4.62 1.65
CA GLN A 23 12.44 -4.06 1.19
C GLN A 23 13.39 -3.80 2.37
N LEU A 24 14.64 -3.51 2.05
CA LEU A 24 15.59 -3.01 3.04
C LEU A 24 15.38 -1.52 3.24
N LYS A 25 15.26 -1.10 4.49
CA LYS A 25 15.21 0.31 4.87
C LYS A 25 16.56 0.95 4.53
N PHE A 26 16.54 1.95 3.66
CA PHE A 26 17.74 2.58 3.12
C PHE A 26 18.72 3.06 4.21
N GLN A 27 18.20 3.58 5.33
CA GLN A 27 19.02 4.19 6.38
C GLN A 27 19.65 3.18 7.35
N THR A 28 19.03 2.03 7.58
CA THR A 28 19.43 1.10 8.66
C THR A 28 19.69 -0.33 8.18
N THR A 29 19.40 -0.65 6.91
CA THR A 29 19.45 -2.00 6.34
C THR A 29 18.54 -3.01 7.05
N ASP A 30 17.56 -2.54 7.83
CA ASP A 30 16.54 -3.40 8.42
C ASP A 30 15.52 -3.83 7.37
N TYR A 31 14.99 -5.04 7.47
CA TYR A 31 13.85 -5.46 6.67
C TYR A 31 12.57 -4.75 7.14
N ILE A 32 11.86 -4.12 6.22
CA ILE A 32 10.61 -3.40 6.47
C ILE A 32 9.56 -3.74 5.40
N GLY A 33 8.30 -3.35 5.65
CA GLY A 33 7.20 -3.50 4.70
C GLY A 33 6.28 -4.69 4.98
N ASN A 34 5.32 -4.89 4.08
CA ASN A 34 4.35 -5.99 4.12
C ASN A 34 4.08 -6.49 2.69
N GLU A 35 3.77 -7.77 2.49
CA GLU A 35 3.45 -8.32 1.16
C GLU A 35 2.12 -7.76 0.61
N ASP A 36 1.20 -7.37 1.48
CA ASP A 36 0.00 -6.60 1.10
C ASP A 36 0.36 -5.11 0.94
N CYS A 37 0.86 -4.77 -0.25
CA CYS A 37 1.42 -3.45 -0.57
C CYS A 37 0.98 -2.86 -1.93
N LEU A 38 0.09 -3.53 -2.67
CA LEU A 38 -0.33 -3.08 -4.00
C LEU A 38 -1.45 -2.02 -3.92
N TYR A 39 -1.10 -0.85 -3.40
CA TYR A 39 -2.01 0.28 -3.20
C TYR A 39 -1.49 1.54 -3.88
N LEU A 40 -2.40 2.49 -4.15
CA LEU A 40 -2.08 3.81 -4.69
C LEU A 40 -2.76 4.90 -3.89
N ASN A 41 -2.18 6.10 -3.93
CA ASN A 41 -2.75 7.30 -3.33
C ASN A 41 -3.19 8.27 -4.43
N VAL A 42 -4.37 8.89 -4.28
CA VAL A 42 -4.91 9.87 -5.24
C VAL A 42 -4.93 11.25 -4.59
N TYR A 43 -4.39 12.25 -5.28
CA TYR A 43 -4.39 13.65 -4.83
C TYR A 43 -5.08 14.51 -5.88
N THR A 44 -6.09 15.27 -5.46
CA THR A 44 -6.80 16.23 -6.31
C THR A 44 -6.83 17.59 -5.63
N PRO A 45 -6.62 18.69 -6.37
CA PRO A 45 -7.02 20.02 -5.92
C PRO A 45 -8.52 20.07 -5.62
N LYS A 46 -8.93 21.13 -4.92
CA LYS A 46 -10.34 21.45 -4.74
C LYS A 46 -10.98 21.96 -6.03
#